data_AF-A0A964LQK0-F1
#
_entry.id   AF-A0A964LQK0-F1
#
_cell.length_a   1.000
_cell.length_b   1.000
_cell.length_c   1.000
_cell.angle_alpha   90.00
_cell.angle_beta   90.00
_cell.angle_gamma   90.00
#
_symmetry.space_group_name_H-M   'P 1'
#
loop_
_entity.id
_entity.type
_entity.pdbx_description
1 polymer ?
#
loop_
_entity_poly.entity_id
_entity_poly.type
_entity_poly.pdbx_seq_one_letter_code
_entity_poly.pdbx_strand_id
1 'polypeptide(L)'
;MKLLLLFIAALTCSFSVLADELSDANQLFDFVEKNYAQYFSPAAQSTQTVQGYLVRYYPNTNTYLATNAGSVYVHGVQFGVGIIRVGLVTDFITPAVGSGSSTANAVIDLTNLILTKRAGNCSDFAGTYKGTAQDIARNLSFTGNLAIAVSNNTCTFTSNNIPNHTMGQGGAFATPVSAQNSNFRMTATPAFAAQISALGLTWNSGVLLNGVRIDMFAAACFGVGDGKIGCNNESQPWRYDPMSPKNNFGTDNHNAHTQPNGVYHYHGNPKTLFDFSKVVESPVVGFAADGFPLFGCCFKDAAGTVHKARSSYRLKSGSRPTGSGNPGGVYDGTYRDDYEFVSNLGDLDSCNGMTVSGIYGYCITDEFPYMTNCFRGTPDTSFRK
;
A
#
# COMPACT_ATOMS: atom_id res chain seq x y z
N MET A 1 19.57 59.31 6.47
CA MET A 1 19.20 57.99 7.01
C MET A 1 18.76 57.11 5.85
N LYS A 2 19.53 56.07 5.53
CA LYS A 2 19.31 55.15 4.40
C LYS A 2 18.09 54.26 4.69
N LEU A 3 17.11 54.23 3.79
CA LEU A 3 15.98 53.30 3.85
C LEU A 3 16.39 51.98 3.19
N LEU A 4 16.37 50.91 3.99
CA LEU A 4 16.76 49.55 3.61
C LEU A 4 15.57 48.88 2.88
N LEU A 5 15.72 48.54 1.60
CA LEU A 5 14.78 47.63 0.93
C LEU A 5 15.02 46.20 1.45
N LEU A 6 14.06 45.66 2.18
CA LEU A 6 13.99 44.21 2.46
C LEU A 6 13.37 43.50 1.25
N PHE A 7 14.17 42.68 0.59
CA PHE A 7 13.68 41.63 -0.32
C PHE A 7 12.94 40.58 0.51
N ILE A 8 11.62 40.50 0.39
CA ILE A 8 10.86 39.33 0.82
C ILE A 8 10.99 38.30 -0.30
N ALA A 9 11.84 37.29 -0.07
CA ALA A 9 11.83 36.07 -0.88
C ALA A 9 10.51 35.35 -0.62
N ALA A 10 9.57 35.47 -1.56
CA ALA A 10 8.37 34.65 -1.58
C ALA A 10 8.80 33.19 -1.78
N LEU A 11 8.66 32.40 -0.72
CA LEU A 11 8.82 30.96 -0.74
C LEU A 11 7.71 30.41 -1.66
N THR A 12 8.05 30.05 -2.89
CA THR A 12 7.13 29.41 -3.84
C THR A 12 6.85 28.00 -3.36
N CYS A 13 5.77 27.84 -2.59
CA CYS A 13 5.16 26.53 -2.37
C CYS A 13 4.70 25.98 -3.73
N SER A 14 4.97 24.72 -4.00
CA SER A 14 4.74 24.06 -5.28
C SER A 14 3.25 23.96 -5.61
N PHE A 15 2.71 24.97 -6.32
CA PHE A 15 1.35 24.95 -6.89
C PHE A 15 1.20 24.02 -8.11
N SER A 16 2.29 23.41 -8.57
CA SER A 16 2.34 22.66 -9.83
C SER A 16 1.43 21.44 -9.84
N VAL A 17 1.42 20.64 -8.77
CA VAL A 17 0.70 19.35 -8.74
C VAL A 17 -0.83 19.52 -8.71
N LEU A 18 -1.33 20.53 -8.00
CA LEU A 18 -2.77 20.82 -7.97
C LEU A 18 -3.26 21.47 -9.27
N ALA A 19 -2.41 22.27 -9.92
CA ALA A 19 -2.71 22.86 -11.21
C ALA A 19 -2.81 21.78 -12.29
N ASP A 20 -1.92 20.78 -12.26
CA ASP A 20 -1.95 19.64 -13.18
C ASP A 20 -3.22 18.80 -12.97
N GLU A 21 -3.58 18.44 -11.72
CA GLU A 21 -4.83 17.70 -11.42
C GLU A 21 -6.10 18.46 -11.84
N LEU A 22 -6.18 19.78 -11.62
CA LEU A 22 -7.32 20.59 -12.05
C LEU A 22 -7.37 20.76 -13.58
N SER A 23 -6.23 20.92 -14.21
CA SER A 23 -6.10 21.00 -15.67
C SER A 23 -6.58 19.70 -16.31
N ASP A 24 -6.10 18.56 -15.83
CA ASP A 24 -6.44 17.23 -16.34
C ASP A 24 -7.92 16.91 -16.11
N ALA A 25 -8.46 17.26 -14.93
CA ALA A 25 -9.88 17.13 -14.65
C ALA A 25 -10.72 17.96 -15.62
N ASN A 26 -10.36 19.23 -15.86
CA ASN A 26 -11.08 20.08 -16.81
C ASN A 26 -10.99 19.55 -18.24
N GLN A 27 -9.82 19.09 -18.68
CA GLN A 27 -9.65 18.49 -20.00
C GLN A 27 -10.52 17.23 -20.16
N LEU A 28 -10.59 16.39 -19.13
CA LEU A 28 -11.47 15.22 -19.11
C LEU A 28 -12.94 15.65 -19.17
N PHE A 29 -13.35 16.61 -18.35
CA PHE A 29 -14.74 17.06 -18.29
C PHE A 29 -15.19 17.65 -19.62
N ASP A 30 -14.36 18.46 -20.26
CA ASP A 30 -14.63 19.03 -21.58
C ASP A 30 -14.70 17.92 -22.66
N PHE A 31 -13.82 16.91 -22.57
CA PHE A 31 -13.89 15.72 -23.43
C PHE A 31 -15.21 14.96 -23.24
N VAL A 32 -15.63 14.76 -21.99
CA VAL A 32 -16.85 14.00 -21.69
C VAL A 32 -18.11 14.76 -22.11
N GLU A 33 -18.16 16.07 -21.88
CA GLU A 33 -19.27 16.93 -22.33
C GLU A 33 -19.44 16.87 -23.86
N LYS A 34 -18.32 16.80 -24.60
CA LYS A 34 -18.35 16.71 -26.06
C LYS A 34 -18.80 15.35 -26.58
N ASN A 35 -18.34 14.26 -25.97
CA ASN A 35 -18.53 12.90 -26.51
C ASN A 35 -19.73 12.16 -25.88
N TYR A 36 -20.20 12.61 -24.72
CA TYR A 36 -21.26 11.95 -23.93
C TYR A 36 -22.32 12.95 -23.47
N ALA A 37 -22.65 13.94 -24.31
CA ALA A 37 -23.59 15.02 -24.01
C ALA A 37 -24.97 14.52 -23.56
N GLN A 38 -25.42 13.33 -24.01
CA GLN A 38 -26.69 12.74 -23.53
C GLN A 38 -26.70 12.44 -22.02
N TYR A 39 -25.53 12.33 -21.40
CA TYR A 39 -25.38 12.01 -19.99
C TYR A 39 -24.88 13.19 -19.13
N PHE A 40 -24.31 14.22 -19.76
CA PHE A 40 -23.66 15.35 -19.10
C PHE A 40 -24.08 16.67 -19.78
N SER A 41 -25.24 17.18 -19.39
CA SER A 41 -25.82 18.41 -19.95
C SER A 41 -26.39 19.35 -18.87
N PRO A 42 -26.29 20.68 -19.04
CA PRO A 42 -25.62 21.39 -20.13
C PRO A 42 -24.10 21.38 -19.98
N ALA A 43 -23.37 21.54 -21.08
CA ALA A 43 -21.91 21.65 -21.07
C ALA A 43 -21.42 22.94 -20.36
N ALA A 44 -20.10 23.08 -20.20
CA ALA A 44 -19.42 24.23 -19.62
C ALA A 44 -19.84 24.53 -18.17
N GLN A 45 -20.07 23.49 -17.38
CA GLN A 45 -20.31 23.63 -15.94
C GLN A 45 -19.01 24.02 -15.23
N SER A 46 -19.11 24.75 -14.12
CA SER A 46 -17.94 25.11 -13.32
C SER A 46 -17.44 23.91 -12.51
N THR A 47 -16.14 23.68 -12.54
CA THR A 47 -15.47 22.66 -11.71
C THR A 47 -15.40 23.14 -10.26
N GLN A 48 -15.81 22.28 -9.33
CA GLN A 48 -15.84 22.54 -7.90
C GLN A 48 -15.08 21.45 -7.15
N THR A 49 -14.59 21.75 -5.96
CA THR A 49 -14.01 20.73 -5.07
C THR A 49 -15.02 20.30 -4.01
N VAL A 50 -15.35 19.02 -3.96
CA VAL A 50 -16.28 18.44 -2.97
C VAL A 50 -15.62 17.22 -2.33
N GLN A 51 -15.34 17.28 -1.02
CA GLN A 51 -14.74 16.17 -0.25
C GLN A 51 -13.47 15.57 -0.91
N GLY A 52 -12.64 16.41 -1.52
CA GLY A 52 -11.40 15.99 -2.20
C GLY A 52 -11.57 15.56 -3.67
N TYR A 53 -12.80 15.52 -4.18
CA TYR A 53 -13.08 15.31 -5.60
C TYR A 53 -13.13 16.64 -6.33
N LEU A 54 -12.63 16.69 -7.56
CA LEU A 54 -12.98 17.73 -8.52
C LEU A 54 -14.25 17.29 -9.25
N VAL A 55 -15.26 18.14 -9.32
CA VAL A 55 -16.62 17.74 -9.70
C VAL A 55 -17.26 18.79 -10.61
N ARG A 56 -17.97 18.33 -11.63
CA ARG A 56 -18.99 19.11 -12.35
C ARG A 56 -20.37 18.46 -12.17
N TYR A 57 -21.37 19.29 -11.86
CA TYR A 57 -22.77 18.90 -11.80
C TYR A 57 -23.51 19.38 -13.04
N TYR A 58 -24.30 18.50 -13.63
CA TYR A 58 -25.02 18.70 -14.88
C TYR A 58 -26.53 18.73 -14.61
N PRO A 59 -27.15 19.92 -14.49
CA PRO A 59 -28.53 20.06 -14.04
C PRO A 59 -29.59 19.47 -14.98
N ASN A 60 -29.37 19.41 -16.30
CA ASN A 60 -30.39 18.87 -17.21
C ASN A 60 -30.47 17.35 -17.11
N THR A 61 -29.34 16.70 -16.89
CA THR A 61 -29.24 15.24 -16.76
C THR A 61 -29.26 14.78 -15.29
N ASN A 62 -29.22 15.72 -14.35
CA ASN A 62 -29.11 15.46 -12.91
C ASN A 62 -27.96 14.49 -12.58
N THR A 63 -26.78 14.76 -13.15
CA THR A 63 -25.60 13.89 -13.05
C THR A 63 -24.38 14.64 -12.57
N TYR A 64 -23.46 13.89 -11.96
CA TYR A 64 -22.15 14.39 -11.59
C TYR A 64 -21.08 13.61 -12.35
N LEU A 65 -20.05 14.33 -12.80
CA LEU A 65 -18.78 13.79 -13.26
C LEU A 65 -17.72 14.28 -12.30
N ALA A 66 -16.85 13.38 -11.86
CA ALA A 66 -15.83 13.72 -10.88
C ALA A 66 -14.50 13.04 -11.17
N THR A 67 -13.41 13.69 -10.75
CA THR A 67 -12.08 13.07 -10.64
C THR A 67 -11.57 13.13 -9.22
N ASN A 68 -10.78 12.13 -8.84
CA ASN A 68 -10.02 12.13 -7.60
C ASN A 68 -8.82 11.19 -7.75
N ALA A 69 -7.62 11.71 -7.50
CA ALA A 69 -6.36 10.97 -7.53
C ALA A 69 -6.11 10.19 -8.83
N GLY A 70 -6.51 10.76 -9.97
CA GLY A 70 -6.40 10.17 -11.31
C GLY A 70 -7.52 9.21 -11.72
N SER A 71 -8.47 8.90 -10.83
CA SER A 71 -9.67 8.11 -11.15
C SER A 71 -10.83 9.00 -11.61
N VAL A 72 -11.69 8.45 -12.46
CA VAL A 72 -12.94 9.07 -12.95
C VAL A 72 -14.14 8.40 -12.33
N TYR A 73 -15.09 9.21 -11.87
CA TYR A 73 -16.31 8.78 -11.21
C TYR A 73 -17.53 9.47 -11.82
N VAL A 74 -18.66 8.77 -11.81
CA VAL A 74 -19.97 9.30 -12.21
C VAL A 74 -21.01 9.05 -11.13
N HIS A 75 -21.98 9.94 -11.02
CA HIS A 75 -23.15 9.74 -10.17
C HIS A 75 -24.40 10.22 -10.92
N GLY A 76 -25.48 9.45 -10.84
CA GLY A 76 -26.74 9.74 -11.51
C GLY A 76 -27.53 8.46 -11.73
N VAL A 77 -28.86 8.57 -11.73
CA VAL A 77 -29.76 7.40 -11.80
C VAL A 77 -29.52 6.50 -13.01
N GLN A 78 -29.03 7.07 -14.12
CA GLN A 78 -28.69 6.32 -15.34
C GLN A 78 -27.44 5.43 -15.22
N PHE A 79 -26.60 5.64 -14.20
CA PHE A 79 -25.36 4.88 -13.99
C PHE A 79 -25.50 3.84 -12.87
N GLY A 80 -26.59 3.90 -12.10
CA GLY A 80 -26.83 3.05 -10.94
C GLY A 80 -26.89 3.84 -9.63
N VAL A 81 -26.85 3.12 -8.51
CA VAL A 81 -26.94 3.70 -7.17
C VAL A 81 -25.54 4.02 -6.64
N GLY A 82 -25.36 5.24 -6.14
CA GLY A 82 -24.09 5.69 -5.53
C GLY A 82 -23.11 6.31 -6.54
N ILE A 83 -21.87 6.49 -6.10
CA ILE A 83 -20.77 7.02 -6.93
C ILE A 83 -20.08 5.83 -7.59
N ILE A 84 -20.08 5.79 -8.91
CA ILE A 84 -19.56 4.68 -9.71
C ILE A 84 -18.21 5.11 -10.31
N ARG A 85 -17.15 4.35 -10.06
CA ARG A 85 -15.86 4.54 -10.74
C ARG A 85 -15.92 3.98 -12.15
N VAL A 86 -15.53 4.77 -13.15
CA VAL A 86 -15.66 4.41 -14.58
C VAL A 86 -14.32 4.27 -15.31
N GLY A 87 -13.20 4.63 -14.68
CA GLY A 87 -11.87 4.46 -15.27
C GLY A 87 -10.83 5.39 -14.67
N LEU A 88 -9.69 5.51 -15.34
CA LEU A 88 -8.64 6.51 -15.10
C LEU A 88 -8.83 7.71 -16.02
N VAL A 89 -8.33 8.88 -15.63
CA VAL A 89 -8.29 10.06 -16.51
C VAL A 89 -7.58 9.72 -17.83
N THR A 90 -6.51 8.94 -17.76
CA THR A 90 -5.71 8.48 -18.91
C THR A 90 -6.42 7.50 -19.83
N ASP A 91 -7.53 6.90 -19.40
CA ASP A 91 -8.32 6.02 -20.27
C ASP A 91 -9.13 6.83 -21.29
N PHE A 92 -9.37 8.12 -21.02
CA PHE A 92 -10.24 8.99 -21.82
C PHE A 92 -9.47 10.09 -22.54
N ILE A 93 -8.42 10.63 -21.92
CA ILE A 93 -7.62 11.74 -22.46
C ILE A 93 -6.13 11.49 -22.29
N THR A 94 -5.33 12.22 -23.07
CA THR A 94 -3.91 12.40 -22.80
C THR A 94 -3.74 13.75 -22.08
N PRO A 95 -3.42 13.78 -20.78
CA PRO A 95 -3.09 15.00 -20.05
C PRO A 95 -2.09 15.90 -20.77
N ALA A 96 -2.30 17.21 -20.71
CA ALA A 96 -1.32 18.17 -21.19
C ALA A 96 -0.06 18.10 -20.31
N VAL A 97 1.12 17.95 -20.93
CA VAL A 97 2.37 17.64 -20.25
C VAL A 97 2.82 18.81 -19.33
N GLY A 98 2.47 18.72 -18.05
CA GLY A 98 3.09 19.41 -16.93
C GLY A 98 3.90 18.41 -16.10
N SER A 99 5.22 18.62 -16.01
CA SER A 99 6.24 17.87 -15.24
C SER A 99 5.79 16.60 -14.47
N GLY A 100 5.47 15.55 -15.21
CA GLY A 100 5.10 14.24 -14.68
C GLY A 100 4.86 13.24 -15.80
N SER A 101 5.82 13.13 -16.72
CA SER A 101 5.80 12.29 -17.94
C SER A 101 5.05 10.95 -17.79
N SER A 102 3.78 10.93 -18.19
CA SER A 102 3.07 9.72 -18.61
C SER A 102 3.03 9.68 -20.15
N THR A 103 4.18 9.42 -20.77
CA THR A 103 4.12 8.73 -22.07
C THR A 103 3.68 7.30 -21.76
N ALA A 104 2.76 6.75 -22.54
CA ALA A 104 2.16 5.42 -22.34
C ALA A 104 3.16 4.23 -22.37
N ASN A 105 4.47 4.50 -22.34
CA ASN A 105 5.58 3.55 -22.29
C ASN A 105 6.78 4.07 -21.43
N ALA A 106 6.63 5.14 -20.65
CA ALA A 106 7.69 5.60 -19.76
C ALA A 106 7.86 4.64 -18.57
N VAL A 107 9.09 4.16 -18.38
CA VAL A 107 9.46 3.41 -17.18
C VAL A 107 9.76 4.43 -16.06
N ILE A 108 8.96 4.41 -14.99
CA ILE A 108 9.10 5.28 -13.83
C ILE A 108 10.19 4.74 -12.91
N ASP A 109 11.23 5.53 -12.63
CA ASP A 109 12.29 5.13 -11.70
C ASP A 109 11.89 5.48 -10.25
N LEU A 110 11.82 4.47 -9.40
CA LEU A 110 11.47 4.56 -7.99
C LEU A 110 12.70 4.49 -7.07
N THR A 111 13.93 4.47 -7.60
CA THR A 111 15.17 4.36 -6.81
C THR A 111 15.17 5.34 -5.64
N ASN A 112 15.12 4.81 -4.41
CA ASN A 112 15.11 5.54 -3.15
C ASN A 112 14.03 6.63 -3.04
N LEU A 113 12.95 6.55 -3.82
CA LEU A 113 11.87 7.53 -3.77
C LEU A 113 10.88 7.26 -2.64
N ILE A 114 10.40 8.37 -2.07
CA ILE A 114 9.21 8.41 -1.21
C ILE A 114 8.00 8.66 -2.10
N LEU A 115 6.99 7.81 -1.98
CA LEU A 115 5.74 7.90 -2.71
C LEU A 115 4.85 8.97 -2.10
N THR A 116 3.96 9.52 -2.93
CA THR A 116 3.01 10.56 -2.53
C THR A 116 1.58 10.27 -2.97
N LYS A 117 1.39 9.36 -3.94
CA LYS A 117 0.05 9.03 -4.46
C LYS A 117 -0.77 8.28 -3.43
N ARG A 118 -2.04 8.68 -3.28
CA ARG A 118 -2.96 8.19 -2.24
C ARG A 118 -4.18 7.46 -2.79
N ALA A 119 -4.19 7.20 -4.09
CA ALA A 119 -5.29 6.54 -4.75
C ALA A 119 -5.51 5.13 -4.16
N GLY A 120 -6.73 4.80 -3.76
CA GLY A 120 -7.03 3.54 -3.06
C GLY A 120 -7.15 2.33 -3.98
N ASN A 121 -7.10 2.51 -5.30
CA ASN A 121 -7.35 1.46 -6.27
C ASN A 121 -6.07 1.08 -7.01
N CYS A 122 -5.81 -0.22 -7.17
CA CYS A 122 -4.61 -0.71 -7.85
C CYS A 122 -4.52 -0.26 -9.31
N SER A 123 -5.66 -0.01 -9.96
CA SER A 123 -5.65 0.44 -11.36
C SER A 123 -5.08 1.85 -11.52
N ASP A 124 -5.13 2.69 -10.48
CA ASP A 124 -4.49 4.00 -10.50
C ASP A 124 -2.95 3.92 -10.51
N PHE A 125 -2.38 2.73 -10.31
CA PHE A 125 -0.95 2.48 -10.37
C PHE A 125 -0.57 1.67 -11.62
N ALA A 126 -1.42 1.62 -12.64
CA ALA A 126 -1.06 1.02 -13.91
C ALA A 126 0.18 1.70 -14.51
N GLY A 127 1.17 0.93 -14.93
CA GLY A 127 2.43 1.47 -15.43
C GLY A 127 3.60 0.50 -15.31
N THR A 128 4.76 0.94 -15.78
CA THR A 128 6.02 0.20 -15.62
C THR A 128 6.97 1.00 -14.74
N TYR A 129 7.58 0.33 -13.78
CA TYR A 129 8.43 0.90 -12.75
C TYR A 129 9.74 0.14 -12.71
N LYS A 130 10.82 0.86 -12.37
CA LYS A 130 12.12 0.28 -12.08
C LYS A 130 12.67 0.84 -10.78
N GLY A 131 13.66 0.19 -10.22
CA GLY A 131 14.46 0.72 -9.11
C GLY A 131 15.85 0.09 -9.12
N THR A 132 16.81 0.73 -8.48
CA THR A 132 18.14 0.15 -8.27
C THR A 132 18.29 -0.24 -6.80
N ALA A 133 18.88 -1.41 -6.59
CA ALA A 133 19.16 -1.94 -5.27
C ALA A 133 20.59 -2.47 -5.23
N GLN A 134 21.26 -2.30 -4.11
CA GLN A 134 22.55 -2.92 -3.85
C GLN A 134 22.39 -3.92 -2.70
N ASP A 135 22.95 -5.12 -2.86
CA ASP A 135 23.24 -6.01 -1.74
C ASP A 135 24.61 -5.63 -1.19
N ILE A 136 24.63 -4.90 -0.08
CA ILE A 136 25.89 -4.35 0.50
C ILE A 136 26.83 -5.49 0.90
N ALA A 137 26.30 -6.58 1.47
CA ALA A 137 27.11 -7.67 1.99
C ALA A 137 27.91 -8.38 0.89
N ARG A 138 27.39 -8.39 -0.35
CA ARG A 138 28.05 -8.97 -1.51
C ARG A 138 28.63 -7.96 -2.50
N ASN A 139 28.41 -6.66 -2.27
CA ASN A 139 28.75 -5.60 -3.21
C ASN A 139 28.21 -5.86 -4.63
N LEU A 140 26.93 -6.29 -4.72
CA LEU A 140 26.26 -6.60 -5.98
C LEU A 140 25.08 -5.65 -6.22
N SER A 141 24.95 -5.15 -7.44
CA SER A 141 23.83 -4.30 -7.84
C SER A 141 22.76 -5.10 -8.58
N PHE A 142 21.51 -4.74 -8.34
CA PHE A 142 20.33 -5.32 -8.96
C PHE A 142 19.43 -4.20 -9.49
N THR A 143 18.64 -4.54 -10.50
CA THR A 143 17.55 -3.69 -11.00
C THR A 143 16.22 -4.34 -10.64
N GLY A 144 15.44 -3.66 -9.81
CA GLY A 144 14.03 -3.96 -9.56
C GLY A 144 13.18 -3.56 -10.74
N ASN A 145 12.22 -4.42 -11.09
CA ASN A 145 11.22 -4.16 -12.11
C ASN A 145 9.84 -4.51 -11.56
N LEU A 146 8.86 -3.65 -11.87
CA LEU A 146 7.45 -3.89 -11.61
C LEU A 146 6.65 -3.36 -12.79
N ALA A 147 5.75 -4.17 -13.33
CA ALA A 147 4.74 -3.74 -14.28
C ALA A 147 3.35 -4.03 -13.71
N ILE A 148 2.47 -3.03 -13.73
CA ILE A 148 1.08 -3.14 -13.29
C ILE A 148 0.20 -2.93 -14.52
N ALA A 149 -0.53 -3.97 -14.90
CA ALA A 149 -1.49 -3.93 -16.01
C ALA A 149 -2.91 -4.07 -15.45
N VAL A 150 -3.88 -3.45 -16.13
CA VAL A 150 -5.30 -3.52 -15.73
C VAL A 150 -6.10 -4.08 -16.88
N SER A 151 -6.89 -5.12 -16.62
CA SER A 151 -7.81 -5.70 -17.59
C SER A 151 -8.98 -6.35 -16.87
N ASN A 152 -10.20 -6.14 -17.37
CA ASN A 152 -11.41 -6.78 -16.84
C ASN A 152 -11.52 -6.72 -15.30
N ASN A 153 -11.37 -5.51 -14.74
CA ASN A 153 -11.43 -5.26 -13.29
C ASN A 153 -10.37 -6.04 -12.47
N THR A 154 -9.26 -6.43 -13.08
CA THR A 154 -8.15 -7.13 -12.44
C THR A 154 -6.85 -6.36 -12.68
N CYS A 155 -6.14 -6.06 -11.60
CA CYS A 155 -4.77 -5.55 -11.67
C CYS A 155 -3.79 -6.73 -11.63
N THR A 156 -2.85 -6.77 -12.56
CA THR A 156 -1.79 -7.77 -12.64
C THR A 156 -0.44 -7.10 -12.43
N PHE A 157 0.24 -7.47 -11.34
CA PHE A 157 1.57 -7.03 -10.96
C PHE A 157 2.57 -8.09 -11.40
N THR A 158 3.45 -7.74 -12.34
CA THR A 158 4.58 -8.59 -12.76
C THR A 158 5.86 -7.97 -12.22
N SER A 159 6.55 -8.66 -11.31
CA SER A 159 7.77 -8.16 -10.68
C SER A 159 8.87 -9.20 -10.66
N ASN A 160 10.13 -8.77 -10.58
CA ASN A 160 11.27 -9.64 -10.31
C ASN A 160 11.68 -9.68 -8.82
N ASN A 161 10.85 -9.14 -7.93
CA ASN A 161 11.02 -9.15 -6.46
C ASN A 161 12.31 -8.48 -5.94
N ILE A 162 12.92 -7.59 -6.72
CA ILE A 162 14.03 -6.76 -6.26
C ILE A 162 13.47 -5.38 -5.88
N PRO A 163 13.80 -4.83 -4.70
CA PRO A 163 13.28 -3.55 -4.24
C PRO A 163 13.89 -2.36 -5.00
N ASN A 164 13.41 -1.17 -4.65
CA ASN A 164 13.92 0.13 -5.09
C ASN A 164 14.96 0.75 -4.15
N HIS A 165 15.50 -0.02 -3.20
CA HIS A 165 16.42 0.45 -2.18
C HIS A 165 17.51 -0.58 -1.91
N THR A 166 18.58 -0.13 -1.25
CA THR A 166 19.68 -0.98 -0.81
C THR A 166 19.25 -1.99 0.25
N MET A 167 19.74 -3.22 0.17
CA MET A 167 19.44 -4.36 1.04
C MET A 167 20.67 -4.79 1.84
N GLY A 168 20.44 -5.62 2.86
CA GLY A 168 21.52 -6.31 3.60
C GLY A 168 22.26 -5.42 4.59
N GLN A 169 21.70 -4.26 4.94
CA GLN A 169 22.18 -3.49 6.09
C GLN A 169 21.98 -4.33 7.35
N GLY A 170 23.05 -4.61 8.08
CA GLY A 170 23.02 -5.45 9.27
C GLY A 170 23.69 -6.81 9.10
N GLY A 171 24.02 -7.22 7.87
CA GLY A 171 24.80 -8.43 7.61
C GLY A 171 24.39 -9.16 6.33
N ALA A 172 25.13 -10.22 6.00
CA ALA A 172 24.78 -11.09 4.89
C ALA A 172 23.51 -11.88 5.22
N PHE A 173 22.57 -11.96 4.26
CA PHE A 173 21.42 -12.84 4.38
C PHE A 173 21.86 -14.31 4.35
N ALA A 174 21.09 -15.17 5.02
CA ALA A 174 21.33 -16.61 5.05
C ALA A 174 21.35 -17.23 3.64
N THR A 175 20.48 -16.75 2.75
CA THR A 175 20.53 -17.06 1.32
C THR A 175 20.79 -15.78 0.52
N PRO A 176 21.75 -15.77 -0.41
CA PRO A 176 22.02 -14.60 -1.23
C PRO A 176 20.77 -14.15 -2.01
N VAL A 177 20.54 -12.84 -2.10
CA VAL A 177 19.43 -12.28 -2.91
C VAL A 177 19.58 -12.72 -4.37
N SER A 178 18.47 -13.16 -4.96
CA SER A 178 18.35 -13.38 -6.39
C SER A 178 16.99 -12.85 -6.87
N ALA A 179 16.97 -12.32 -8.10
CA ALA A 179 15.73 -11.89 -8.71
C ALA A 179 14.86 -13.12 -9.01
N GLN A 180 13.58 -13.06 -8.62
CA GLN A 180 12.61 -14.12 -8.89
C GLN A 180 11.35 -13.47 -9.46
N ASN A 181 10.89 -13.98 -10.60
CA ASN A 181 9.69 -13.45 -11.22
C ASN A 181 8.44 -13.88 -10.45
N SER A 182 7.60 -12.91 -10.13
CA SER A 182 6.29 -13.09 -9.50
C SER A 182 5.21 -12.45 -10.36
N ASN A 183 4.04 -13.08 -10.39
CA ASN A 183 2.84 -12.55 -11.01
C ASN A 183 1.72 -12.56 -9.98
N PHE A 184 1.30 -11.39 -9.55
CA PHE A 184 0.20 -11.21 -8.60
C PHE A 184 -0.99 -10.59 -9.30
N ARG A 185 -2.19 -11.07 -8.99
CA ARG A 185 -3.46 -10.55 -9.49
C ARG A 185 -4.33 -10.17 -8.32
N MET A 186 -5.11 -9.12 -8.46
CA MET A 186 -6.10 -8.72 -7.48
C MET A 186 -7.24 -7.99 -8.17
N THR A 187 -8.42 -8.00 -7.54
CA THR A 187 -9.55 -7.21 -8.04
C THR A 187 -9.26 -5.71 -7.93
N ALA A 188 -9.63 -4.96 -8.95
CA ALA A 188 -9.66 -3.50 -8.92
C ALA A 188 -10.91 -2.95 -8.20
N THR A 189 -11.80 -3.80 -7.69
CA THR A 189 -12.95 -3.36 -6.85
C THR A 189 -13.02 -4.25 -5.61
N PRO A 190 -12.08 -4.11 -4.67
CA PRO A 190 -12.09 -4.92 -3.45
C PRO A 190 -13.37 -4.63 -2.66
N ALA A 191 -13.94 -5.69 -2.08
CA ALA A 191 -15.13 -5.63 -1.26
C ALA A 191 -14.93 -6.49 -0.02
N PHE A 192 -15.59 -6.13 1.07
CA PHE A 192 -15.58 -6.93 2.29
C PHE A 192 -16.18 -8.32 2.01
N ALA A 193 -15.43 -9.35 2.37
CA ALA A 193 -15.93 -10.71 2.40
C ALA A 193 -16.84 -10.91 3.62
N ALA A 194 -17.76 -11.87 3.52
CA ALA A 194 -18.62 -12.24 4.64
C ALA A 194 -17.84 -12.79 5.84
N GLN A 195 -16.66 -13.36 5.59
CA GLN A 195 -15.78 -13.94 6.60
C GLN A 195 -14.36 -13.41 6.42
N ILE A 196 -13.69 -13.14 7.55
CA ILE A 196 -12.28 -12.77 7.57
C ILE A 196 -11.45 -14.00 7.20
N SER A 197 -10.52 -13.85 6.25
CA SER A 197 -9.57 -14.91 5.91
C SER A 197 -8.28 -14.72 6.69
N ALA A 198 -7.86 -15.74 7.45
CA ALA A 198 -6.57 -15.72 8.13
C ALA A 198 -5.41 -15.72 7.12
N LEU A 199 -4.25 -15.23 7.55
CA LEU A 199 -3.00 -15.44 6.82
C LEU A 199 -2.60 -16.91 6.89
N GLY A 200 -1.85 -17.36 5.88
CA GLY A 200 -1.40 -18.75 5.77
C GLY A 200 0.05 -18.87 5.33
N LEU A 201 0.65 -20.03 5.59
CA LEU A 201 2.06 -20.33 5.28
C LEU A 201 2.33 -20.34 3.78
N THR A 202 1.32 -20.76 3.02
CA THR A 202 1.37 -20.90 1.56
C THR A 202 0.97 -19.63 0.83
N TRP A 203 0.84 -18.50 1.51
CA TRP A 203 0.36 -17.25 0.93
C TRP A 203 1.29 -16.08 1.21
N ASN A 204 1.47 -15.23 0.20
CA ASN A 204 2.00 -13.89 0.41
C ASN A 204 0.84 -12.96 0.78
N SER A 205 1.06 -12.05 1.72
CA SER A 205 0.03 -11.14 2.23
C SER A 205 -0.28 -9.98 1.30
N GLY A 206 0.64 -9.64 0.40
CA GLY A 206 0.51 -8.52 -0.51
C GLY A 206 1.78 -8.25 -1.29
N VAL A 207 1.78 -7.15 -2.05
CA VAL A 207 2.91 -6.66 -2.83
C VAL A 207 3.01 -5.15 -2.68
N LEU A 208 4.23 -4.65 -2.44
CA LEU A 208 4.49 -3.21 -2.40
C LEU A 208 4.75 -2.66 -3.81
N LEU A 209 4.59 -1.35 -3.98
CA LEU A 209 4.78 -0.64 -5.26
C LEU A 209 6.25 -0.59 -5.72
N ASN A 210 7.19 -1.10 -4.92
CA ASN A 210 8.54 -1.40 -5.38
C ASN A 210 8.71 -2.84 -5.92
N GLY A 211 7.62 -3.61 -6.01
CA GLY A 211 7.59 -4.96 -6.58
C GLY A 211 7.85 -6.10 -5.61
N VAL A 212 8.24 -5.79 -4.38
CA VAL A 212 8.58 -6.83 -3.38
C VAL A 212 7.33 -7.31 -2.66
N ARG A 213 7.26 -8.63 -2.46
CA ARG A 213 6.15 -9.28 -1.78
C ARG A 213 6.23 -9.15 -0.26
N ILE A 214 5.08 -9.26 0.38
CA ILE A 214 4.92 -9.22 1.84
C ILE A 214 4.60 -10.63 2.31
N ASP A 215 5.27 -11.10 3.37
CA ASP A 215 5.05 -12.43 3.93
C ASP A 215 4.93 -12.30 5.45
N MET A 216 3.73 -12.09 5.97
CA MET A 216 3.55 -11.83 7.41
C MET A 216 3.55 -13.09 8.27
N PHE A 217 3.53 -14.29 7.68
CA PHE A 217 3.29 -15.54 8.40
C PHE A 217 4.43 -16.55 8.21
N ALA A 218 5.37 -16.55 9.15
CA ALA A 218 6.57 -17.38 9.07
C ALA A 218 6.34 -18.87 9.35
N ALA A 219 7.08 -19.74 8.66
CA ALA A 219 7.13 -21.19 8.91
C ALA A 219 7.99 -21.54 10.15
N ALA A 220 8.00 -20.69 11.16
CA ALA A 220 8.84 -20.78 12.35
C ALA A 220 7.97 -20.88 13.60
N CYS A 221 8.10 -21.94 14.39
CA CYS A 221 7.33 -22.10 15.62
C CYS A 221 8.10 -22.87 16.69
N PHE A 222 7.71 -22.67 17.94
CA PHE A 222 8.31 -23.37 19.07
C PHE A 222 8.14 -24.89 18.95
N GLY A 223 9.21 -25.63 19.28
CA GLY A 223 9.19 -27.08 19.37
C GLY A 223 9.21 -27.83 18.03
N VAL A 224 9.37 -27.14 16.90
CA VAL A 224 9.51 -27.75 15.57
C VAL A 224 10.90 -27.45 15.00
N GLY A 225 11.69 -28.49 14.76
CA GLY A 225 13.05 -28.36 14.22
C GLY A 225 13.93 -27.46 15.09
N ASP A 226 14.64 -26.54 14.46
CA ASP A 226 15.44 -25.48 15.12
C ASP A 226 14.59 -24.26 15.54
N GLY A 227 13.28 -24.32 15.32
CA GLY A 227 12.34 -23.24 15.57
C GLY A 227 12.35 -22.12 14.53
N LYS A 228 13.17 -22.20 13.48
CA LYS A 228 13.31 -21.14 12.47
C LYS A 228 12.61 -21.46 11.16
N ILE A 229 12.49 -22.73 10.81
CA ILE A 229 11.81 -23.19 9.60
C ILE A 229 11.09 -24.53 9.83
N GLY A 230 10.29 -24.98 8.85
CA GLY A 230 9.70 -26.33 8.84
C GLY A 230 8.38 -26.48 9.58
N CYS A 231 7.86 -25.39 10.16
CA CYS A 231 6.55 -25.38 10.80
C CYS A 231 5.42 -25.30 9.77
N ASN A 232 5.14 -26.43 9.10
CA ASN A 232 4.17 -26.56 8.01
C ASN A 232 2.72 -26.81 8.46
N ASN A 233 2.43 -26.57 9.74
CA ASN A 233 1.08 -26.63 10.30
C ASN A 233 0.67 -25.22 10.73
N GLU A 234 -0.34 -24.64 10.07
CA GLU A 234 -0.83 -23.29 10.35
C GLU A 234 -1.42 -23.16 11.75
N SER A 235 -2.03 -24.24 12.27
CA SER A 235 -2.64 -24.30 13.61
C SER A 235 -1.64 -24.56 14.73
N GLN A 236 -0.35 -24.75 14.42
CA GLN A 236 0.68 -24.91 15.44
C GLN A 236 0.81 -23.61 16.26
N PRO A 237 0.61 -23.65 17.59
CA PRO A 237 0.73 -22.48 18.45
C PRO A 237 2.19 -22.04 18.58
N TRP A 238 2.38 -20.87 19.17
CA TRP A 238 3.71 -20.30 19.47
C TRP A 238 4.53 -20.11 18.20
N ARG A 239 3.92 -19.43 17.22
CA ARG A 239 4.59 -19.05 15.98
C ARG A 239 5.48 -17.86 16.27
N TYR A 240 6.74 -17.95 15.87
CA TYR A 240 7.67 -16.85 16.06
C TYR A 240 7.25 -15.63 15.25
N ASP A 241 7.43 -14.45 15.84
CA ASP A 241 7.31 -13.18 15.13
C ASP A 241 8.66 -12.81 14.49
N PRO A 242 8.77 -12.76 13.15
CA PRO A 242 10.02 -12.44 12.47
C PRO A 242 10.62 -11.08 12.85
N MET A 243 9.76 -10.14 13.22
CA MET A 243 10.17 -8.78 13.61
C MET A 243 10.51 -8.65 15.08
N SER A 244 10.32 -9.69 15.88
CA SER A 244 10.72 -9.68 17.27
C SER A 244 12.25 -9.58 17.38
N PRO A 245 12.79 -8.61 18.15
CA PRO A 245 14.23 -8.49 18.35
C PRO A 245 14.84 -9.70 19.06
N LYS A 246 14.01 -10.56 19.68
CA LYS A 246 14.42 -11.79 20.36
C LYS A 246 14.69 -12.96 19.42
N ASN A 247 14.25 -12.86 18.17
CA ASN A 247 14.25 -13.99 17.26
C ASN A 247 15.39 -14.00 16.25
N ASN A 248 16.04 -12.87 15.98
CA ASN A 248 17.19 -12.80 15.08
C ASN A 248 16.98 -13.53 13.73
N PHE A 249 15.88 -13.24 13.02
CA PHE A 249 15.61 -13.82 11.69
C PHE A 249 16.49 -13.23 10.57
N GLY A 250 17.47 -12.38 10.91
CA GLY A 250 18.38 -11.78 9.93
C GLY A 250 17.67 -10.79 8.99
N THR A 251 16.63 -10.11 9.48
CA THR A 251 16.03 -8.99 8.76
C THR A 251 17.01 -7.84 8.66
N ASP A 252 17.11 -7.22 7.50
CA ASP A 252 17.88 -5.99 7.34
C ASP A 252 17.16 -4.77 7.95
N ASN A 253 17.76 -3.61 7.81
CA ASN A 253 17.18 -2.36 8.32
C ASN A 253 15.84 -1.99 7.70
N HIS A 254 15.42 -2.62 6.60
CA HIS A 254 14.13 -2.43 5.94
C HIS A 254 13.12 -3.51 6.35
N ASN A 255 13.39 -4.23 7.45
CA ASN A 255 12.50 -5.22 8.05
C ASN A 255 12.18 -6.39 7.08
N ALA A 256 13.17 -6.80 6.30
CA ALA A 256 13.04 -7.82 5.26
C ALA A 256 14.26 -8.74 5.21
N HIS A 257 14.06 -9.95 4.70
CA HIS A 257 15.14 -10.90 4.44
C HIS A 257 14.84 -11.77 3.21
N THR A 258 15.70 -12.74 2.94
CA THR A 258 15.53 -13.68 1.83
C THR A 258 14.95 -15.02 2.27
N GLN A 259 14.15 -15.62 1.40
CA GLN A 259 13.78 -17.04 1.48
C GLN A 259 14.91 -17.95 0.94
N PRO A 260 14.86 -19.28 1.13
CA PRO A 260 15.84 -20.23 0.59
C PRO A 260 16.03 -20.20 -0.94
N ASN A 261 15.09 -19.64 -1.70
CA ASN A 261 15.23 -19.42 -3.14
C ASN A 261 15.85 -18.05 -3.49
N GLY A 262 16.29 -17.29 -2.48
CA GLY A 262 16.90 -15.97 -2.62
C GLY A 262 15.92 -14.81 -2.78
N VAL A 263 14.60 -15.05 -2.70
CA VAL A 263 13.63 -13.97 -2.86
C VAL A 263 13.58 -13.06 -1.63
N TYR A 264 13.74 -11.76 -1.85
CA TYR A 264 13.59 -10.73 -0.83
C TYR A 264 12.11 -10.48 -0.54
N HIS A 265 11.75 -10.31 0.73
CA HIS A 265 10.36 -10.10 1.19
C HIS A 265 10.29 -9.38 2.54
N TYR A 266 9.21 -8.62 2.75
CA TYR A 266 9.01 -7.83 3.98
C TYR A 266 8.24 -8.56 5.07
N HIS A 267 8.66 -8.29 6.31
CA HIS A 267 7.99 -8.70 7.55
C HIS A 267 7.40 -7.53 8.36
N GLY A 268 7.79 -6.29 8.07
CA GLY A 268 7.29 -5.09 8.74
C GLY A 268 7.63 -3.84 7.97
N ASN A 269 7.38 -2.67 8.56
CA ASN A 269 7.56 -1.36 7.91
C ASN A 269 8.80 -1.31 6.99
N PRO A 270 8.64 -1.09 5.67
CA PRO A 270 9.75 -1.21 4.74
C PRO A 270 10.78 -0.08 4.94
N LYS A 271 10.48 0.95 5.76
CA LYS A 271 11.32 2.14 6.02
C LYS A 271 11.86 2.79 4.75
N THR A 272 11.06 2.63 3.70
CA THR A 272 11.19 3.19 2.36
C THR A 272 9.77 3.42 1.85
N LEU A 273 9.60 4.05 0.68
CA LEU A 273 8.31 4.40 0.07
C LEU A 273 7.48 5.45 0.83
N PHE A 274 7.66 5.63 2.14
CA PHE A 274 7.08 6.71 2.92
C PHE A 274 7.97 7.08 4.11
N ASP A 275 7.88 8.33 4.56
CA ASP A 275 8.69 8.85 5.66
C ASP A 275 7.96 8.66 7.00
N PHE A 276 8.32 7.60 7.72
CA PHE A 276 7.70 7.28 9.01
C PHE A 276 8.01 8.34 10.10
N SER A 277 9.04 9.17 9.94
CA SER A 277 9.36 10.22 10.92
C SER A 277 8.37 11.39 10.86
N LYS A 278 7.68 11.55 9.73
CA LYS A 278 6.75 12.67 9.49
C LYS A 278 5.32 12.30 9.79
N VAL A 279 4.58 13.25 10.34
CA VAL A 279 3.13 13.17 10.54
C VAL A 279 2.46 13.85 9.35
N VAL A 280 2.51 13.18 8.19
CA VAL A 280 1.90 13.62 6.94
C VAL A 280 1.02 12.51 6.40
N GLU A 281 -0.11 12.88 5.79
CA GLU A 281 -1.10 11.90 5.33
C GLU A 281 -0.45 10.91 4.35
N SER A 282 -0.53 9.62 4.66
CA SER A 282 0.34 8.65 4.01
C SER A 282 -0.09 8.30 2.58
N PRO A 283 0.90 7.97 1.71
CA PRO A 283 0.64 7.40 0.41
C PRO A 283 0.11 5.97 0.54
N VAL A 284 -0.45 5.47 -0.56
CA VAL A 284 -0.56 4.03 -0.80
C VAL A 284 0.80 3.54 -1.25
N VAL A 285 1.28 2.48 -0.60
CA VAL A 285 2.61 1.90 -0.81
C VAL A 285 2.57 0.48 -1.38
N GLY A 286 1.38 -0.09 -1.52
CA GLY A 286 1.16 -1.45 -2.00
C GLY A 286 -0.29 -1.86 -1.94
N PHE A 287 -0.54 -3.13 -2.23
CA PHE A 287 -1.87 -3.74 -2.15
C PHE A 287 -1.77 -5.13 -1.52
N ALA A 288 -2.76 -5.46 -0.69
CA ALA A 288 -2.90 -6.79 -0.12
C ALA A 288 -3.48 -7.77 -1.14
N ALA A 289 -3.37 -9.08 -0.85
CA ALA A 289 -3.84 -10.13 -1.76
C ALA A 289 -5.34 -10.06 -2.09
N ASP A 290 -6.13 -9.40 -1.24
CA ASP A 290 -7.57 -9.18 -1.42
C ASP A 290 -7.93 -7.88 -2.16
N GLY A 291 -6.93 -7.15 -2.66
CA GLY A 291 -7.07 -5.96 -3.49
C GLY A 291 -7.21 -4.65 -2.72
N PHE A 292 -7.32 -4.67 -1.39
CA PHE A 292 -7.34 -3.43 -0.60
C PHE A 292 -5.94 -2.79 -0.54
N PRO A 293 -5.86 -1.44 -0.54
CA PRO A 293 -4.60 -0.73 -0.49
C PRO A 293 -3.89 -0.89 0.86
N LEU A 294 -2.57 -0.79 0.83
CA LEU A 294 -1.69 -0.61 1.98
C LEU A 294 -1.27 0.85 2.06
N PHE A 295 -1.70 1.54 3.11
CA PHE A 295 -1.26 2.89 3.42
C PHE A 295 0.00 2.86 4.30
N GLY A 296 0.80 3.92 4.19
CA GLY A 296 1.79 4.23 5.23
C GLY A 296 1.16 4.52 6.60
N CYS A 297 1.96 5.02 7.53
CA CYS A 297 1.59 5.06 8.94
C CYS A 297 0.60 6.13 9.39
N CYS A 298 0.26 7.10 8.53
CA CYS A 298 -0.49 8.28 8.93
C CYS A 298 -1.79 8.46 8.15
N PHE A 299 -2.83 8.90 8.83
CA PHE A 299 -4.13 9.19 8.26
C PHE A 299 -4.64 10.55 8.72
N LYS A 300 -5.56 11.12 7.93
CA LYS A 300 -6.28 12.34 8.30
C LYS A 300 -7.63 11.96 8.89
N ASP A 301 -7.91 12.45 10.09
CA ASP A 301 -9.20 12.24 10.75
C ASP A 301 -10.31 13.10 10.14
N ALA A 302 -11.54 12.91 10.62
CA ALA A 302 -12.71 13.68 10.18
C ALA A 302 -12.62 15.19 10.52
N ALA A 303 -11.77 15.58 11.48
CA ALA A 303 -11.50 16.97 11.83
C ALA A 303 -10.41 17.60 10.95
N GLY A 304 -9.79 16.83 10.05
CA GLY A 304 -8.72 17.29 9.16
C GLY A 304 -7.31 17.22 9.78
N THR A 305 -7.17 16.66 10.98
CA THR A 305 -5.87 16.50 11.66
C THR A 305 -5.21 15.19 11.24
N VAL A 306 -3.89 15.21 11.03
CA VAL A 306 -3.13 14.01 10.65
C VAL A 306 -2.54 13.35 11.90
N HIS A 307 -2.77 12.04 12.03
CA HIS A 307 -2.28 11.20 13.13
C HIS A 307 -1.53 9.98 12.60
N LYS A 308 -0.62 9.45 13.42
CA LYS A 308 -0.10 8.08 13.21
C LYS A 308 -1.14 7.06 13.66
N ALA A 309 -1.42 6.09 12.82
CA ALA A 309 -2.28 4.96 13.16
C ALA A 309 -1.65 4.11 14.26
N ARG A 310 -2.46 3.76 15.26
CA ARG A 310 -2.08 2.89 16.38
C ARG A 310 -2.67 1.50 16.22
N SER A 311 -1.86 0.48 16.49
CA SER A 311 -2.35 -0.89 16.49
C SER A 311 -3.34 -1.10 17.64
N SER A 312 -4.35 -1.92 17.39
CA SER A 312 -5.25 -2.41 18.44
C SER A 312 -4.78 -3.74 19.05
N TYR A 313 -3.58 -4.18 18.72
CA TYR A 313 -2.92 -5.29 19.40
C TYR A 313 -2.06 -4.79 20.54
N ARG A 314 -2.03 -5.54 21.64
CA ARG A 314 -1.08 -5.34 22.72
C ARG A 314 -0.44 -6.65 23.13
N LEU A 315 0.73 -6.53 23.74
CA LEU A 315 1.36 -7.65 24.42
C LEU A 315 0.50 -8.07 25.62
N LYS A 316 0.25 -9.38 25.76
CA LYS A 316 -0.42 -9.95 26.94
C LYS A 316 0.46 -9.73 28.18
N SER A 317 -0.17 -9.60 29.34
CA SER A 317 0.54 -9.55 30.63
C SER A 317 0.72 -10.94 31.23
N GLY A 318 1.78 -11.14 32.01
CA GLY A 318 1.98 -12.36 32.80
C GLY A 318 2.83 -13.43 32.10
N SER A 319 2.60 -14.69 32.47
CA SER A 319 3.40 -15.83 32.02
C SER A 319 2.67 -16.67 30.98
N ARG A 320 3.43 -17.17 30.00
CA ARG A 320 2.95 -18.20 29.08
C ARG A 320 2.72 -19.51 29.83
N PRO A 321 1.83 -20.38 29.33
CA PRO A 321 1.71 -21.75 29.82
C PRO A 321 3.06 -22.49 29.81
N THR A 322 3.21 -23.46 30.71
CA THR A 322 4.38 -24.34 30.83
C THR A 322 4.00 -25.79 30.54
N GLY A 323 4.98 -26.63 30.17
CA GLY A 323 4.77 -28.06 29.92
C GLY A 323 4.92 -28.42 28.44
N SER A 324 4.56 -29.65 28.07
CA SER A 324 4.71 -30.14 26.70
C SER A 324 4.02 -29.21 25.69
N GLY A 325 4.72 -28.84 24.63
CA GLY A 325 4.24 -27.95 23.58
C GLY A 325 4.13 -26.47 23.95
N ASN A 326 4.55 -26.06 25.15
CA ASN A 326 4.47 -24.66 25.59
C ASN A 326 5.86 -24.10 25.97
N PRO A 327 6.20 -22.89 25.51
CA PRO A 327 7.55 -22.33 25.69
C PRO A 327 7.83 -21.83 27.11
N GLY A 328 6.80 -21.61 27.95
CA GLY A 328 6.96 -20.96 29.23
C GLY A 328 7.53 -19.54 29.14
N GLY A 329 7.96 -19.00 30.28
CA GLY A 329 8.44 -17.62 30.38
C GLY A 329 7.31 -16.58 30.38
N VAL A 330 7.66 -15.32 30.13
CA VAL A 330 6.71 -14.20 30.08
C VAL A 330 6.30 -13.90 28.63
N TYR A 331 5.10 -13.36 28.44
CA TYR A 331 4.71 -12.79 27.16
C TYR A 331 5.64 -11.60 26.85
N ASP A 332 6.48 -11.72 25.82
CA ASP A 332 7.55 -10.75 25.54
C ASP A 332 7.72 -10.41 24.06
N GLY A 333 6.77 -10.83 23.23
CA GLY A 333 6.74 -10.57 21.80
C GLY A 333 7.62 -11.52 21.00
N THR A 334 8.18 -12.58 21.61
CA THR A 334 8.88 -13.65 20.89
C THR A 334 7.93 -14.36 19.91
N TYR A 335 6.67 -14.55 20.32
CA TYR A 335 5.67 -15.25 19.52
C TYR A 335 4.55 -14.30 19.13
N ARG A 336 3.97 -14.52 17.94
CA ARG A 336 2.73 -13.84 17.53
C ARG A 336 1.61 -14.06 18.54
N ASP A 337 1.56 -15.25 19.14
CA ASP A 337 0.64 -15.66 20.20
C ASP A 337 0.77 -14.84 21.50
N ASP A 338 1.85 -14.08 21.67
CA ASP A 338 2.02 -13.19 22.82
C ASP A 338 1.13 -11.95 22.75
N TYR A 339 0.61 -11.63 21.58
CA TYR A 339 -0.26 -10.49 21.38
C TYR A 339 -1.74 -10.89 21.46
N GLU A 340 -2.56 -9.95 21.91
CA GLU A 340 -4.02 -10.03 21.85
C GLU A 340 -4.59 -8.80 21.16
N PHE A 341 -5.63 -9.01 20.37
CA PHE A 341 -6.44 -7.91 19.86
C PHE A 341 -7.35 -7.38 20.96
N VAL A 342 -7.37 -6.06 21.13
CA VAL A 342 -8.26 -5.37 22.06
C VAL A 342 -9.06 -4.34 21.27
N SER A 343 -10.36 -4.57 21.14
CA SER A 343 -11.25 -3.66 20.42
C SER A 343 -11.14 -2.24 20.97
N ASN A 344 -10.97 -1.27 20.07
CA ASN A 344 -10.87 0.16 20.36
C ASN A 344 -9.64 0.57 21.22
N LEU A 345 -8.59 -0.26 21.29
CA LEU A 345 -7.34 0.13 21.94
C LEU A 345 -6.52 1.13 21.12
N GLY A 346 -6.49 0.93 19.80
CA GLY A 346 -5.91 1.81 18.81
C GLY A 346 -6.94 2.18 17.75
N ASP A 347 -6.46 2.56 16.57
CA ASP A 347 -7.29 2.98 15.44
C ASP A 347 -7.66 1.80 14.54
N LEU A 348 -6.80 0.77 14.52
CA LEU A 348 -6.84 -0.30 13.54
C LEU A 348 -7.70 -1.49 13.98
N ASP A 349 -8.32 -2.17 13.03
CA ASP A 349 -9.11 -3.37 13.26
C ASP A 349 -8.23 -4.62 13.50
N SER A 350 -8.86 -5.78 13.66
CA SER A 350 -8.15 -7.04 13.90
C SER A 350 -7.27 -7.48 12.73
N CYS A 351 -7.48 -6.96 11.52
CA CYS A 351 -6.65 -7.22 10.36
C CYS A 351 -5.58 -6.15 10.13
N ASN A 352 -5.48 -5.17 11.03
CA ASN A 352 -4.57 -4.02 10.97
C ASN A 352 -4.92 -3.03 9.86
N GLY A 353 -6.21 -2.85 9.60
CA GLY A 353 -6.72 -1.85 8.68
C GLY A 353 -7.81 -0.97 9.29
N MET A 354 -8.23 0.03 8.54
CA MET A 354 -9.30 0.94 8.92
C MET A 354 -9.91 1.61 7.68
N THR A 355 -11.04 2.29 7.85
CA THR A 355 -11.67 3.08 6.79
C THR A 355 -11.40 4.55 7.01
N VAL A 356 -10.75 5.19 6.04
CA VAL A 356 -10.48 6.64 6.04
C VAL A 356 -11.11 7.23 4.78
N SER A 357 -11.94 8.27 4.93
CA SER A 357 -12.60 8.96 3.82
C SER A 357 -13.33 7.99 2.86
N GLY A 358 -13.99 6.97 3.40
CA GLY A 358 -14.73 5.97 2.62
C GLY A 358 -13.90 4.86 1.99
N ILE A 359 -12.58 4.88 2.14
CA ILE A 359 -11.68 3.85 1.60
C ILE A 359 -11.16 2.98 2.76
N TYR A 360 -11.49 1.69 2.74
CA TYR A 360 -10.84 0.72 3.62
C TYR A 360 -9.46 0.36 3.07
N GLY A 361 -8.47 0.27 3.95
CA GLY A 361 -7.16 -0.28 3.63
C GLY A 361 -6.40 -0.67 4.89
N TYR A 362 -5.29 -1.37 4.69
CA TYR A 362 -4.38 -1.76 5.75
C TYR A 362 -3.36 -0.66 6.02
N CYS A 363 -2.91 -0.52 7.26
CA CYS A 363 -1.99 0.55 7.64
C CYS A 363 -0.67 -0.03 8.16
N ILE A 364 0.45 0.47 7.63
CA ILE A 364 1.78 0.07 8.11
C ILE A 364 2.09 0.78 9.43
N THR A 365 2.47 0.01 10.45
CA THR A 365 2.86 0.48 11.79
C THR A 365 4.20 -0.13 12.22
N ASP A 366 4.81 0.43 13.27
CA ASP A 366 6.00 -0.17 13.91
C ASP A 366 5.63 -1.14 15.05
N GLU A 367 4.33 -1.32 15.31
CA GLU A 367 3.79 -2.22 16.33
C GLU A 367 3.22 -3.47 15.65
N PHE A 368 3.25 -4.62 16.33
CA PHE A 368 2.58 -5.82 15.84
C PHE A 368 1.13 -5.51 15.46
N PRO A 369 0.62 -5.93 14.29
CA PRO A 369 1.19 -6.88 13.33
C PRO A 369 1.89 -6.23 12.11
N TYR A 370 2.31 -4.97 12.23
CA TYR A 370 3.16 -4.20 11.31
C TYR A 370 2.57 -3.81 9.96
N MET A 371 1.85 -4.70 9.26
CA MET A 371 1.18 -4.37 8.00
C MET A 371 -0.21 -4.97 7.90
N THR A 372 -0.31 -6.31 7.88
CA THR A 372 -1.57 -7.06 7.75
C THR A 372 -1.56 -8.26 8.68
N ASN A 373 -2.72 -8.60 9.24
CA ASN A 373 -2.86 -9.81 10.08
C ASN A 373 -3.94 -10.78 9.59
N CYS A 374 -4.82 -10.31 8.71
CA CYS A 374 -5.82 -11.10 8.02
C CYS A 374 -6.34 -10.31 6.81
N PHE A 375 -7.18 -10.95 6.00
CA PHE A 375 -7.85 -10.32 4.88
C PHE A 375 -9.31 -10.02 5.21
N ARG A 376 -9.73 -8.79 4.95
CA ARG A 376 -11.12 -8.34 5.02
C ARG A 376 -11.87 -8.60 3.73
N GLY A 377 -11.17 -8.74 2.60
CA GLY A 377 -11.73 -9.16 1.32
C GLY A 377 -11.44 -10.63 0.99
N THR A 378 -11.59 -10.99 -0.28
CA THR A 378 -11.25 -12.33 -0.78
C THR A 378 -9.88 -12.30 -1.45
N PRO A 379 -8.85 -12.98 -0.91
CA PRO A 379 -7.52 -12.98 -1.50
C PRO A 379 -7.47 -13.76 -2.81
N ASP A 380 -6.75 -13.24 -3.80
CA ASP A 380 -6.56 -13.90 -5.09
C ASP A 380 -5.50 -15.00 -5.02
N THR A 381 -5.82 -16.15 -5.60
CA THR A 381 -4.97 -17.36 -5.55
C THR A 381 -3.57 -17.21 -6.17
N SER A 382 -3.32 -16.17 -6.98
CA SER A 382 -1.97 -15.86 -7.50
C SER A 382 -0.97 -15.48 -6.41
N PHE A 383 -1.44 -15.14 -5.21
CA PHE A 383 -0.59 -14.92 -4.05
C PHE A 383 -0.10 -16.20 -3.35
N ARG A 384 -0.55 -17.38 -3.79
CA ARG A 384 -0.05 -18.67 -3.27
C ARG A 384 1.42 -18.88 -3.69
N LYS A 385 2.22 -19.42 -2.76
CA LYS A 385 3.68 -19.66 -2.90
C LYS A 385 4.03 -20.92 -3.67
#